data_AF-A0A497LX36-F1
#
_entry.id   AF-A0A497LX36-F1
#
_cell.length_a   1.000
_cell.length_b   1.000
_cell.length_c   1.000
_cell.angle_alpha   90.00
_cell.angle_beta   90.00
_cell.angle_gamma   90.00
#
_symmetry.space_group_name_H-M   'P 1'
#
loop_
_entity.id
_entity.type
_entity.pdbx_description
1 polymer ?
#
loop_
_entity_poly.entity_id
_entity_poly.type
_entity_poly.pdbx_seq_one_letter_code
_entity_poly.pdbx_strand_id
1 'polypeptide(L)'
;MTRRVRKIIREKETEGKCRITVKKFKGNYKSEEDALKAGIEPYEIEEEMFPWELEDVFLNQGINAIWTLVCGGSETAFDNTNAHICVGDGTTAEDASQTGPQGTNYTYLPMDSGYPQYGSDQKAVFKATADGDTANHGWQEFLVANGGTTSAKHINRKVADKGTKPSGETWVIQIELSLS
;
A
#
# COMPACT_ATOMS: atom_id res chain seq x y z
N MET A 1 -15.32 -24.41 -4.57
CA MET A 1 -14.16 -23.74 -3.95
C MET A 1 -14.62 -23.06 -2.68
N THR A 2 -14.13 -23.50 -1.52
CA THR A 2 -14.55 -22.99 -0.23
C THR A 2 -13.94 -21.61 -0.01
N ARG A 3 -14.74 -20.56 -0.15
CA ARG A 3 -14.37 -19.16 0.08
C ARG A 3 -13.97 -18.99 1.55
N ARG A 4 -12.68 -18.99 1.87
CA ARG A 4 -12.19 -18.50 3.16
C ARG A 4 -12.04 -16.98 3.06
N VAL A 5 -13.11 -16.24 3.33
CA VAL A 5 -12.96 -14.83 3.70
C VAL A 5 -12.40 -14.81 5.11
N ARG A 6 -11.07 -14.68 5.26
CA ARG A 6 -10.49 -14.39 6.58
C ARG A 6 -10.66 -12.89 6.84
N LYS A 7 -11.87 -12.50 7.23
CA LYS A 7 -12.12 -11.17 7.78
C LYS A 7 -11.65 -11.21 9.24
N ILE A 8 -10.39 -10.90 9.51
CA ILE A 8 -9.94 -10.64 10.88
C ILE A 8 -10.44 -9.23 11.24
N ILE A 9 -11.73 -9.11 11.55
CA ILE A 9 -12.24 -7.91 12.22
C ILE A 9 -11.89 -8.09 13.70
N ARG A 10 -10.82 -7.43 14.17
CA ARG A 10 -10.74 -7.14 15.61
C ARG A 10 -11.77 -6.05 15.89
N GLU A 11 -12.71 -6.37 16.78
CA GLU A 11 -13.91 -5.59 17.08
C GLU A 11 -13.60 -4.21 17.69
N LYS A 12 -14.62 -3.35 17.56
CA LYS A 12 -14.82 -2.00 18.10
C LYS A 12 -14.24 -0.90 17.21
N GLU A 13 -15.07 0.10 16.90
CA GLU A 13 -14.79 1.38 16.20
C GLU A 13 -13.36 1.88 16.47
N THR A 14 -12.38 1.29 15.79
CA THR A 14 -10.99 1.66 15.95
C THR A 14 -10.75 2.66 14.82
N GLU A 15 -10.56 3.92 15.20
CA GLU A 15 -10.03 4.91 14.28
C GLU A 15 -8.60 4.46 13.91
N GLY A 16 -8.50 3.72 12.80
CA GLY A 16 -7.23 3.29 12.22
C GLY A 16 -6.58 4.42 11.44
N LYS A 17 -5.25 4.55 11.54
CA LYS A 17 -4.47 5.54 10.74
C LYS A 17 -3.91 4.96 9.45
N CYS A 18 -3.73 3.65 9.41
CA CYS A 18 -3.46 2.91 8.19
C CYS A 18 -4.43 1.74 8.02
N ARG A 19 -4.93 1.57 6.80
CA ARG A 19 -5.63 0.34 6.38
C ARG A 19 -4.96 -0.20 5.14
N ILE A 20 -4.57 -1.47 5.19
CA ILE A 20 -4.01 -2.19 4.04
C ILE A 20 -5.01 -3.25 3.61
N THR A 21 -5.38 -3.23 2.34
CA THR A 21 -6.22 -4.24 1.71
C THR A 21 -5.46 -4.88 0.55
N VAL A 22 -5.33 -6.20 0.55
CA VAL A 22 -4.76 -6.98 -0.55
C VAL A 22 -5.85 -7.90 -1.11
N LYS A 23 -6.18 -7.73 -2.38
CA LYS A 23 -7.10 -8.59 -3.13
C LYS A 23 -6.31 -9.46 -4.08
N LYS A 24 -6.50 -10.78 -4.01
CA LYS A 24 -5.74 -11.76 -4.78
C LYS A 24 -6.64 -12.41 -5.82
N PHE A 25 -6.20 -12.39 -7.08
CA PHE A 25 -6.93 -12.88 -8.25
C PHE A 25 -6.14 -13.99 -8.94
N LYS A 26 -6.85 -14.99 -9.47
CA LYS A 26 -6.25 -16.02 -10.31
C LYS A 26 -6.11 -15.51 -11.74
N GLY A 27 -4.90 -15.53 -12.28
CA GLY A 27 -4.60 -15.06 -13.64
C GLY A 27 -3.81 -13.75 -13.66
N ASN A 28 -3.40 -13.35 -14.87
CA ASN A 28 -2.58 -12.16 -15.13
C ASN A 28 -3.45 -11.02 -15.67
N TYR A 29 -3.61 -9.96 -14.87
CA TYR A 29 -4.40 -8.78 -15.17
C TYR A 29 -3.60 -7.52 -14.83
N LYS A 30 -3.85 -6.45 -15.57
CA LYS A 30 -3.16 -5.16 -15.38
C LYS A 30 -3.82 -4.26 -14.33
N SER A 31 -5.06 -4.55 -13.96
CA SER A 31 -5.80 -3.81 -12.94
C SER A 31 -6.88 -4.68 -12.29
N GLU A 32 -7.40 -4.24 -11.15
CA GLU A 32 -8.63 -4.82 -10.56
C GLU A 32 -9.79 -4.78 -11.55
N GLU A 33 -9.96 -3.67 -12.27
CA GLU A 33 -11.07 -3.48 -13.22
C GLU A 33 -11.00 -4.50 -14.36
N ASP A 34 -9.81 -4.79 -14.88
CA ASP A 34 -9.62 -5.78 -15.94
C ASP A 34 -9.95 -7.20 -15.47
N ALA A 35 -9.55 -7.56 -14.24
CA ALA A 35 -9.89 -8.85 -13.67
C ALA A 35 -11.42 -9.01 -13.52
N LEU A 36 -12.08 -7.98 -13.00
CA LEU A 36 -13.54 -7.98 -12.82
C LEU A 36 -14.29 -8.01 -14.17
N LYS A 37 -13.83 -7.27 -15.18
CA LYS A 37 -14.38 -7.33 -16.55
C LYS A 37 -14.24 -8.71 -17.18
N ALA A 38 -13.17 -9.44 -16.85
CA ALA A 38 -12.97 -10.82 -17.26
C ALA A 38 -13.84 -11.83 -16.47
N GLY A 39 -14.69 -11.35 -15.54
CA GLY A 39 -15.53 -12.19 -14.69
C GLY A 39 -14.76 -12.90 -13.57
N ILE A 40 -13.55 -12.43 -13.26
CA ILE A 40 -12.73 -13.00 -12.19
C ILE A 40 -12.90 -12.17 -10.92
N GLU A 41 -13.47 -12.80 -9.90
CA GLU A 41 -13.54 -12.25 -8.56
C GLU A 41 -12.28 -12.59 -7.75
N PRO A 42 -11.89 -11.77 -6.76
CA PRO A 42 -10.77 -12.10 -5.89
C PRO A 42 -11.08 -13.37 -5.09
N TYR A 43 -10.16 -14.33 -5.13
CA TYR A 43 -10.32 -15.59 -4.39
C TYR A 43 -9.99 -15.42 -2.90
N GLU A 44 -9.21 -14.39 -2.57
CA GLU A 44 -8.86 -13.99 -1.21
C GLU A 44 -8.82 -12.46 -1.12
N ILE A 45 -9.40 -11.93 -0.05
CA ILE A 45 -9.30 -10.51 0.32
C ILE A 45 -8.78 -10.50 1.75
N GLU A 46 -7.61 -9.90 1.92
CA GLU A 46 -6.99 -9.69 3.21
C GLU A 46 -7.01 -8.20 3.53
N GLU A 47 -7.71 -7.83 4.61
CA GLU A 47 -7.83 -6.46 5.06
C GLU A 47 -7.34 -6.39 6.50
N GLU A 48 -6.48 -5.42 6.77
CA GLU A 48 -5.97 -5.15 8.10
C GLU A 48 -5.99 -3.65 8.36
N MET A 49 -6.45 -3.28 9.56
CA MET A 49 -6.54 -1.91 10.03
C MET A 49 -5.61 -1.76 11.23
N PHE A 50 -4.74 -0.75 11.17
CA PHE A 50 -3.73 -0.48 12.17
C PHE A 50 -4.18 0.74 13.01
N PRO A 51 -4.60 0.53 14.27
CA PRO A 51 -4.98 1.62 15.17
C PRO A 51 -3.76 2.43 15.58
N TRP A 52 -3.99 3.66 16.04
CA TRP A 52 -2.92 4.62 16.33
C TRP A 52 -1.93 4.16 17.40
N GLU A 53 -2.38 3.31 18.32
CA GLU A 53 -1.54 2.73 19.38
C GLU A 53 -0.60 1.62 18.88
N LEU A 54 -0.79 1.12 17.64
CA LEU A 54 -0.05 0.00 17.06
C LEU A 54 0.88 0.42 15.90
N GLU A 55 1.54 1.57 16.08
CA GLU A 55 2.75 1.93 15.33
C GLU A 55 2.48 2.08 13.82
N ASP A 56 1.51 2.92 13.44
CA ASP A 56 1.51 3.41 12.06
C ASP A 56 2.55 4.54 11.95
N VAL A 57 3.72 4.20 11.43
CA VAL A 57 4.86 5.11 11.42
C VAL A 57 4.89 5.85 10.09
N PHE A 58 4.30 7.05 10.10
CA PHE A 58 4.69 8.07 9.15
C PHE A 58 6.20 8.33 9.30
N LEU A 59 6.91 8.34 8.18
CA LEU A 59 8.35 8.56 8.17
C LEU A 59 8.63 10.06 8.21
N ASN A 60 9.74 10.46 8.85
CA ASN A 60 10.10 11.87 9.03
C ASN A 60 10.15 12.64 7.69
N GLN A 61 10.68 12.02 6.64
CA GLN A 61 10.74 12.62 5.30
C GLN A 61 9.36 12.85 4.68
N GLY A 62 8.40 11.97 4.95
CA GLY A 62 7.01 12.08 4.50
C GLY A 62 6.28 13.19 5.22
N ILE A 63 6.40 13.22 6.55
CA ILE A 63 5.84 14.28 7.41
C ILE A 63 6.36 15.65 6.96
N ASN A 64 7.67 15.77 6.74
CA ASN A 64 8.27 17.02 6.27
C ASN A 64 7.74 17.43 4.90
N ALA A 65 7.56 16.50 3.95
CA ALA A 65 6.99 16.81 2.64
C ALA A 65 5.55 17.33 2.75
N ILE A 66 4.73 16.71 3.60
CA ILE A 66 3.35 17.17 3.87
C ILE A 66 3.38 18.60 4.42
N TRP A 67 4.19 18.89 5.44
CA TRP A 67 4.25 20.23 6.02
C TRP A 67 4.83 21.28 5.09
N THR A 68 5.82 20.92 4.25
CA THR A 68 6.33 21.82 3.22
C THR A 68 5.21 22.25 2.26
N LEU A 69 4.39 21.32 1.79
CA LEU A 69 3.25 21.63 0.92
C LEU A 69 2.20 22.50 1.62
N VAL A 70 1.87 22.19 2.88
CA VAL A 70 0.88 22.94 3.67
C VAL A 70 1.32 24.37 3.93
N CYS A 71 2.60 24.60 4.24
CA CYS A 71 3.14 25.92 4.53
C CYS A 71 3.48 26.76 3.27
N GLY A 72 3.11 26.28 2.07
CA GLY A 72 3.34 26.99 0.81
C GLY A 72 4.75 26.87 0.23
N GLY A 73 5.53 25.90 0.70
CA GLY A 73 6.77 25.48 0.04
C GLY A 73 6.50 24.65 -1.22
N SER A 74 7.57 24.17 -1.85
CA SER A 74 7.49 23.35 -3.07
C SER A 74 7.95 21.93 -2.80
N GLU A 75 7.11 20.96 -3.15
CA GLU A 75 7.42 19.53 -3.20
C GLU A 75 6.70 18.91 -4.40
N THR A 76 7.22 17.78 -4.89
CA THR A 76 6.48 16.98 -5.87
C THR A 76 5.23 16.41 -5.19
N ALA A 77 4.06 16.57 -5.80
CA ALA A 77 2.83 16.00 -5.27
C ALA A 77 2.85 14.48 -5.42
N PHE A 78 2.32 13.76 -4.42
CA PHE A 78 2.01 12.34 -4.54
C PHE A 78 0.76 12.17 -5.40
N ASP A 79 0.90 12.32 -6.72
CA ASP A 79 -0.16 12.16 -7.70
C ASP A 79 -0.03 10.82 -8.46
N ASN A 80 -0.92 10.56 -9.42
CA ASN A 80 -0.88 9.31 -10.20
C ASN A 80 0.43 9.10 -10.98
N THR A 81 1.13 10.19 -11.34
CA THR A 81 2.38 10.13 -12.11
C THR A 81 3.57 9.80 -11.21
N ASN A 82 3.58 10.35 -9.99
CA ASN A 82 4.74 10.27 -9.11
C ASN A 82 4.59 9.21 -8.01
N ALA A 83 3.38 9.00 -7.48
CA ALA A 83 3.15 8.09 -6.36
C ALA A 83 3.30 6.62 -6.77
N HIS A 84 3.88 5.83 -5.86
CA HIS A 84 4.04 4.38 -6.00
C HIS A 84 3.73 3.72 -4.66
N ILE A 85 3.26 2.48 -4.68
CA ILE A 85 3.26 1.61 -3.50
C ILE A 85 4.48 0.69 -3.62
N CYS A 86 5.42 0.81 -2.69
CA CYS A 86 6.51 -0.13 -2.54
C CYS A 86 6.04 -1.32 -1.70
N VAL A 87 6.13 -2.52 -2.27
CA VAL A 87 5.93 -3.79 -1.56
C VAL A 87 7.28 -4.47 -1.42
N GLY A 88 7.61 -5.00 -0.25
CA GLY A 88 8.90 -5.63 0.01
C GLY A 88 8.85 -6.79 1.01
N ASP A 89 9.98 -7.46 1.19
CA ASP A 89 10.17 -8.58 2.13
C ASP A 89 10.86 -8.20 3.44
N GLY A 90 10.98 -6.90 3.74
CA GLY A 90 11.58 -6.42 4.98
C GLY A 90 10.72 -6.70 6.22
N THR A 91 11.35 -7.20 7.28
CA THR A 91 10.70 -7.53 8.56
C THR A 91 11.24 -6.71 9.74
N THR A 92 12.24 -5.86 9.51
CA THR A 92 12.72 -4.90 10.50
C THR A 92 11.55 -4.02 10.95
N ALA A 93 11.38 -3.87 12.26
CA ALA A 93 10.34 -3.03 12.84
C ALA A 93 10.35 -1.61 12.25
N GLU A 94 9.18 -1.00 12.18
CA GLU A 94 8.98 0.37 11.70
C GLU A 94 9.74 1.37 12.58
N ASP A 95 10.47 2.27 11.94
CA ASP A 95 11.15 3.38 12.62
C ASP A 95 11.02 4.65 11.78
N ALA A 96 10.66 5.77 12.42
CA ALA A 96 10.37 7.03 11.71
C ALA A 96 11.59 7.62 10.99
N SER A 97 12.80 7.21 11.37
CA SER A 97 14.05 7.62 10.73
C SER A 97 14.40 6.82 9.47
N GLN A 98 13.71 5.70 9.22
CA GLN A 98 13.87 4.93 7.99
C GLN A 98 13.45 5.77 6.77
N THR A 99 14.13 5.56 5.64
CA THR A 99 13.93 6.35 4.43
C THR A 99 13.46 5.54 3.23
N GLY A 100 13.19 4.25 3.39
CA GLY A 100 12.78 3.34 2.31
C GLY A 100 12.57 1.90 2.79
N PRO A 101 12.37 0.95 1.86
CA PRO A 101 12.22 -0.46 2.19
C PRO A 101 13.46 -1.00 2.91
N GLN A 102 13.25 -1.96 3.81
CA GLN A 102 14.32 -2.62 4.57
C GLN A 102 14.61 -4.04 4.08
N GLY A 103 13.77 -4.56 3.17
CA GLY A 103 13.92 -5.85 2.52
C GLY A 103 15.01 -5.88 1.45
N THR A 104 15.32 -7.09 0.99
CA THR A 104 16.22 -7.30 -0.15
C THR A 104 15.44 -7.36 -1.45
N ASN A 105 14.24 -7.94 -1.44
CA ASN A 105 13.33 -7.94 -2.58
C ASN A 105 12.22 -6.93 -2.34
N TYR A 106 12.15 -5.92 -3.19
CA TYR A 106 11.09 -4.93 -3.18
C TYR A 106 10.76 -4.46 -4.59
N THR A 107 9.51 -4.04 -4.78
CA THR A 107 8.99 -3.55 -6.05
C THR A 107 8.16 -2.30 -5.81
N TYR A 108 8.43 -1.23 -6.58
CA TYR A 108 7.59 -0.04 -6.62
C TYR A 108 6.51 -0.23 -7.68
N LEU A 109 5.27 -0.40 -7.23
CA LEU A 109 4.11 -0.53 -8.09
C LEU A 109 3.56 0.86 -8.42
N PRO A 110 3.41 1.23 -9.70
CA PRO A 110 2.80 2.50 -10.09
C PRO A 110 1.33 2.53 -9.67
N MET A 111 0.77 3.72 -9.49
CA MET A 111 -0.64 3.87 -9.12
C MET A 111 -1.57 3.37 -10.24
N ASP A 112 -2.65 2.69 -9.82
CA ASP A 112 -3.78 2.41 -10.70
C ASP A 112 -4.44 3.73 -11.14
N SER A 113 -5.05 3.73 -12.33
CA SER A 113 -5.74 4.91 -12.87
C SER A 113 -6.79 5.44 -11.89
N GLY A 114 -6.82 6.77 -11.70
CA GLY A 114 -7.73 7.43 -10.76
C GLY A 114 -7.27 7.44 -9.30
N TYR A 115 -6.09 6.88 -9.00
CA TYR A 115 -5.47 6.96 -7.68
C TYR A 115 -4.20 7.83 -7.70
N PRO A 116 -3.85 8.51 -6.58
CA PRO A 116 -4.55 8.45 -5.30
C PRO A 116 -5.87 9.23 -5.27
N GLN A 117 -6.77 8.81 -4.38
CA GLN A 117 -8.00 9.53 -4.05
C GLN A 117 -7.84 10.26 -2.72
N TYR A 118 -8.24 11.52 -2.65
CA TYR A 118 -8.06 12.39 -1.48
C TYR A 118 -9.09 13.52 -1.49
N GLY A 119 -9.17 14.29 -0.39
CA GLY A 119 -10.02 15.48 -0.27
C GLY A 119 -11.34 15.27 0.49
N SER A 120 -11.62 14.04 0.94
CA SER A 120 -12.71 13.70 1.84
C SER A 120 -12.23 12.77 2.96
N ASP A 121 -13.03 12.63 4.02
CA ASP A 121 -12.85 11.63 5.10
C ASP A 121 -11.48 11.67 5.81
N GLN A 122 -10.79 12.82 5.76
CA GLN A 122 -9.47 13.05 6.39
C GLN A 122 -8.42 11.98 6.01
N LYS A 123 -8.48 11.47 4.77
CA LYS A 123 -7.60 10.41 4.30
C LYS A 123 -7.11 10.57 2.87
N ALA A 124 -6.03 9.87 2.56
CA ALA A 124 -5.58 9.58 1.21
C ALA A 124 -5.63 8.07 0.96
N VAL A 125 -6.12 7.67 -0.21
CA VAL A 125 -6.23 6.27 -0.65
C VAL A 125 -5.31 6.07 -1.84
N PHE A 126 -4.37 5.14 -1.71
CA PHE A 126 -3.46 4.72 -2.75
C PHE A 126 -3.84 3.31 -3.20
N LYS A 127 -3.79 3.03 -4.51
CA LYS A 127 -4.04 1.70 -5.04
C LYS A 127 -3.05 1.39 -6.16
N ALA A 128 -2.53 0.17 -6.16
CA ALA A 128 -1.67 -0.33 -7.22
C ALA A 128 -1.92 -1.83 -7.47
N THR A 129 -1.66 -2.26 -8.70
CA THR A 129 -1.79 -3.66 -9.12
C THR A 129 -0.43 -4.27 -9.47
N ALA A 130 -0.13 -5.42 -8.86
CA ALA A 130 0.95 -6.30 -9.29
C ALA A 130 0.38 -7.39 -10.19
N ASP A 131 0.71 -7.33 -11.48
CA ASP A 131 0.30 -8.31 -12.49
C ASP A 131 0.99 -9.67 -12.30
N GLY A 132 0.74 -10.63 -13.20
CA GLY A 132 1.26 -12.00 -13.09
C GLY A 132 2.79 -12.13 -12.98
N ASP A 133 3.54 -11.12 -13.44
CA ASP A 133 5.00 -11.17 -13.55
C ASP A 133 5.70 -10.24 -12.55
N THR A 134 4.95 -9.33 -11.94
CA THR A 134 5.46 -8.27 -11.06
C THR A 134 5.33 -8.64 -9.58
N ALA A 135 6.31 -8.22 -8.78
CA ALA A 135 6.34 -8.35 -7.33
C ALA A 135 6.11 -9.79 -6.81
N ASN A 136 6.63 -10.80 -7.53
CA ASN A 136 6.54 -12.22 -7.19
C ASN A 136 7.55 -12.61 -6.08
N HIS A 137 7.44 -11.94 -4.93
CA HIS A 137 8.28 -12.14 -3.74
C HIS A 137 7.41 -12.02 -2.46
N GLY A 138 8.04 -12.03 -1.28
CA GLY A 138 7.34 -11.80 -0.02
C GLY A 138 6.75 -10.40 0.05
N TRP A 139 5.50 -10.29 0.51
CA TRP A 139 4.80 -9.03 0.77
C TRP A 139 4.68 -8.88 2.29
N GLN A 140 5.70 -8.28 2.89
CA GLN A 140 5.88 -8.18 4.34
C GLN A 140 6.12 -6.73 4.82
N GLU A 141 6.47 -5.82 3.92
CA GLU A 141 6.48 -4.38 4.18
C GLU A 141 5.80 -3.59 3.06
N PHE A 142 5.20 -2.48 3.45
CA PHE A 142 4.39 -1.62 2.58
C PHE A 142 4.72 -0.17 2.83
N LEU A 143 5.03 0.57 1.76
CA LEU A 143 5.34 1.99 1.81
C LEU A 143 4.64 2.73 0.68
N VAL A 144 4.17 3.94 0.94
CA VAL A 144 3.79 4.89 -0.12
C VAL A 144 4.99 5.80 -0.42
N ALA A 145 5.43 5.84 -1.68
CA ALA A 145 6.61 6.55 -2.14
C ALA A 145 6.29 7.61 -3.21
N ASN A 146 7.05 8.70 -3.24
CA ASN A 146 6.96 9.75 -4.26
C ASN A 146 7.96 9.52 -5.40
N GLY A 147 7.91 8.32 -5.96
CA GLY A 147 8.80 7.85 -7.02
C GLY A 147 9.05 6.35 -6.93
N GLY A 148 9.59 5.79 -8.00
CA GLY A 148 9.85 4.35 -8.13
C GLY A 148 11.24 3.90 -7.66
N THR A 149 11.89 4.63 -6.75
CA THR A 149 13.27 4.34 -6.29
C THR A 149 13.43 4.57 -4.79
N THR A 150 14.47 3.97 -4.21
CA THR A 150 14.81 4.14 -2.77
C THR A 150 15.23 5.55 -2.38
N SER A 151 15.58 6.40 -3.35
CA SER A 151 15.88 7.81 -3.11
C SER A 151 14.62 8.70 -3.04
N ALA A 152 13.44 8.14 -3.36
CA ALA A 152 12.18 8.85 -3.26
C ALA A 152 11.82 9.12 -1.79
N LYS A 153 11.01 10.15 -1.56
CA LYS A 153 10.42 10.37 -0.23
C LYS A 153 9.29 9.37 0.00
N HIS A 154 9.31 8.72 1.15
CA HIS A 154 8.28 7.76 1.56
C HIS A 154 7.42 8.38 2.67
N ILE A 155 6.08 8.26 2.56
CA ILE A 155 5.13 8.81 3.54
C ILE A 155 5.10 7.96 4.79
N ASN A 156 5.00 6.64 4.61
CA ASN A 156 4.83 5.68 5.68
C ASN A 156 5.68 4.44 5.40
N ARG A 157 5.86 3.64 6.43
CA ARG A 157 6.25 2.24 6.30
C ARG A 157 5.43 1.44 7.29
N LYS A 158 4.91 0.30 6.85
CA LYS A 158 4.23 -0.67 7.70
C LYS A 158 4.72 -2.07 7.43
N VAL A 159 5.04 -2.81 8.48
CA VAL A 159 5.41 -4.22 8.42
C VAL A 159 4.17 -5.05 8.73
N ALA A 160 3.76 -5.89 7.79
CA ALA A 160 2.67 -6.83 7.93
C ALA A 160 2.82 -7.96 6.91
N ASP A 161 2.72 -9.21 7.34
CA ASP A 161 2.88 -10.35 6.43
C ASP A 161 1.57 -10.65 5.69
N LYS A 162 1.60 -10.55 4.35
CA LYS A 162 0.49 -10.91 3.43
C LYS A 162 0.81 -12.14 2.58
N GLY A 163 1.92 -12.81 2.90
CA GLY A 163 2.45 -13.98 2.23
C GLY A 163 3.32 -13.66 1.02
N THR A 164 3.68 -14.71 0.28
CA THR A 164 4.46 -14.60 -0.97
C THR A 164 3.53 -14.61 -2.16
N LYS A 165 3.67 -13.60 -3.05
CA LYS A 165 2.91 -13.55 -4.29
C LYS A 165 3.45 -14.58 -5.30
N PRO A 166 2.65 -15.55 -5.75
CA PRO A 166 3.07 -16.49 -6.77
C PRO A 166 3.03 -15.84 -8.17
N SER A 167 3.89 -16.33 -9.06
CA SER A 167 3.85 -15.96 -10.47
C SER A 167 2.55 -16.45 -11.14
N GLY A 168 2.04 -15.64 -12.08
CA GLY A 168 0.80 -15.90 -12.82
C GLY A 168 -0.47 -15.46 -12.10
N GLU A 169 -0.37 -14.89 -10.90
CA GLU A 169 -1.48 -14.28 -10.17
C GLU A 169 -1.39 -12.76 -10.12
N THR A 170 -2.55 -12.12 -9.98
CA THR A 170 -2.65 -10.67 -9.85
C THR A 170 -3.02 -10.33 -8.43
N TRP A 171 -2.23 -9.48 -7.78
CA TRP A 171 -2.53 -8.98 -6.44
C TRP A 171 -2.70 -7.47 -6.51
N VAL A 172 -3.83 -6.98 -6.01
CA VAL A 172 -4.16 -5.55 -5.96
C VAL A 172 -4.03 -5.10 -4.52
N ILE A 173 -3.22 -4.07 -4.29
CA ILE A 173 -3.02 -3.47 -2.97
C ILE A 173 -3.67 -2.10 -2.91
N GLN A 174 -4.35 -1.84 -1.79
CA GLN A 174 -4.84 -0.52 -1.41
C GLN A 174 -4.29 -0.16 -0.04
N ILE A 175 -3.68 1.02 0.08
CA ILE A 175 -3.22 1.60 1.33
C ILE A 175 -4.01 2.88 1.57
N GLU A 176 -4.69 2.96 2.70
CA GLU A 176 -5.35 4.17 3.16
C GLU A 176 -4.57 4.74 4.32
N LEU A 177 -4.21 6.03 4.23
CA LEU A 177 -3.56 6.78 5.29
C LEU A 177 -4.50 7.90 5.74
N SER A 178 -4.81 7.95 7.03
CA SER A 178 -5.67 8.97 7.63
C SER A 178 -4.97 9.69 8.77
N LEU A 179 -5.41 10.92 9.03
CA LEU A 179 -4.97 11.72 10.17
C LEU A 179 -6.22 12.16 10.95
N SER A 180 -6.24 11.82 12.24
CA SER A 180 -7.19 12.31 13.25
C SER A 180 -6.48 12.93 14.43
#